data_AF-A0A833YLY5-F1
#
_entry.id   AF-A0A833YLY5-F1
#
_cell.length_a   1.000
_cell.length_b   1.000
_cell.length_c   1.000
_cell.angle_alpha   90.00
_cell.angle_beta   90.00
_cell.angle_gamma   90.00
#
_symmetry.space_group_name_H-M   'P 1'
#
loop_
_entity.id
_entity.type
_entity.pdbx_description
1 polymer ?
#
loop_
_entity_poly.entity_id
_entity_poly.type
_entity_poly.pdbx_seq_one_letter_code
_entity_poly.pdbx_strand_id
1 'polypeptide(L)'
;MSGEKQPECSYVLFFLFSPHRLHAHRSDADLEEAVAEVLDHRPIEQKRCPPCHVSVELVGSCTTLVTERILQGAPEILDRQTAALLHGTIILDCVNMDLQIGKATLKDKTYVEKLEALFPDLPERNDIFDSLQKAKFDVSGLTTEQMLRKDQKTIFKQGIRVAVSAIYMDLEAFLQRPSLIADLRAFCQTHIYDVLVAMTIFFNTHNEPVRQLAIYCPHAALRMTVSLRPRFTLRALQSSACTCCPLLGSHSYTEVP
;
A
#
# COMPACT_ATOMS: atom_id res chain seq x y z
N MET A 1 26.04 22.44 -48.52
CA MET A 1 25.20 22.81 -47.38
C MET A 1 24.01 21.87 -47.33
N SER A 2 24.07 20.86 -46.47
CA SER A 2 22.90 20.09 -46.02
C SER A 2 23.27 19.58 -44.64
N GLY A 3 22.98 20.40 -43.63
CA GLY A 3 23.15 20.02 -42.23
C GLY A 3 22.07 19.00 -41.89
N GLU A 4 22.49 17.75 -41.69
CA GLU A 4 21.65 16.69 -41.15
C GLU A 4 21.45 17.01 -39.67
N LYS A 5 20.24 17.46 -39.30
CA LYS A 5 19.86 17.61 -37.90
C LYS A 5 19.83 16.21 -37.29
N GLN A 6 20.77 15.91 -36.40
CA GLN A 6 20.63 14.77 -35.49
C GLN A 6 19.31 14.92 -34.73
N PRO A 7 18.48 13.86 -34.64
CA PRO A 7 17.32 13.89 -33.77
C PRO A 7 17.82 14.00 -32.32
N GLU A 8 17.44 15.07 -31.62
CA GLU A 8 17.54 15.13 -30.17
C GLU A 8 16.64 14.01 -29.62
N CYS A 9 17.25 12.88 -29.29
CA CYS A 9 16.59 11.80 -28.57
C CYS A 9 16.43 12.27 -27.12
N SER A 10 15.29 12.89 -26.80
CA SER A 10 14.93 13.22 -25.42
C SER A 10 14.71 11.91 -24.67
N TYR A 11 15.74 11.43 -23.95
CA TYR A 11 15.58 10.28 -23.07
C TYR A 11 14.67 10.68 -21.91
N VAL A 12 13.54 10.01 -21.77
CA VAL A 12 12.71 10.11 -20.56
C VAL A 12 13.33 9.20 -19.51
N LEU A 13 13.87 9.79 -18.45
CA LEU A 13 14.50 9.06 -17.36
C LEU A 13 13.42 8.64 -16.36
N PHE A 14 13.25 7.33 -16.14
CA PHE A 14 12.29 6.82 -15.15
C PHE A 14 13.00 6.51 -13.82
N PHE A 15 12.45 7.07 -12.74
CA PHE A 15 12.82 6.72 -11.37
C PHE A 15 11.66 5.96 -10.73
N LEU A 16 11.94 4.81 -10.14
CA LEU A 16 10.94 4.04 -9.40
C LEU A 16 11.12 4.26 -7.91
N PHE A 17 10.04 4.69 -7.25
CA PHE A 17 9.99 4.90 -5.81
C PHE A 17 9.00 3.93 -5.18
N SER A 18 9.45 3.18 -4.17
CA SER A 18 8.65 2.16 -3.47
C SER A 18 7.88 1.20 -4.41
N PRO A 19 8.51 0.63 -5.47
CA PRO A 19 7.81 -0.24 -6.40
C PRO A 19 7.50 -1.60 -5.76
N HIS A 20 6.22 -1.98 -5.66
CA HIS A 20 5.79 -3.21 -4.98
C HIS A 20 6.47 -4.48 -5.52
N ARG A 21 6.95 -4.41 -6.76
CA ARG A 21 7.88 -5.34 -7.38
C ARG A 21 8.94 -4.50 -8.07
N LEU A 22 10.19 -4.95 -8.06
CA LEU A 22 11.28 -4.32 -8.82
C LEU A 22 11.14 -4.45 -10.35
N HIS A 23 10.09 -5.15 -10.80
CA HIS A 23 9.73 -5.35 -12.19
C HIS A 23 8.36 -4.76 -12.46
N ALA A 24 8.24 -4.19 -13.65
CA ALA A 24 7.01 -3.57 -14.11
C ALA A 24 5.94 -4.64 -14.35
N HIS A 25 4.68 -4.23 -14.38
CA HIS A 25 3.64 -5.12 -14.88
C HIS A 25 3.94 -5.49 -16.34
N ARG A 26 3.44 -6.63 -16.86
CA ARG A 26 3.73 -7.07 -18.24
C ARG A 26 3.42 -6.01 -19.31
N SER A 27 2.45 -5.14 -19.05
CA SER A 27 2.09 -4.02 -19.93
C SER A 27 3.17 -2.93 -20.01
N ASP A 28 4.04 -2.89 -19.02
CA ASP A 28 5.01 -1.82 -18.78
C ASP A 28 6.45 -2.39 -18.81
N ALA A 29 6.61 -3.66 -19.23
CA ALA A 29 7.89 -4.35 -19.25
C ALA A 29 8.93 -3.63 -20.14
N ASP A 30 8.48 -2.98 -21.21
CA ASP A 30 9.33 -2.19 -22.10
C ASP A 30 9.93 -0.95 -21.40
N LEU A 31 9.39 -0.53 -20.25
CA LEU A 31 9.93 0.57 -19.45
C LEU A 31 11.04 0.11 -18.50
N GLU A 32 11.22 -1.20 -18.26
CA GLU A 32 12.21 -1.71 -17.31
C GLU A 32 13.63 -1.31 -17.68
N GLU A 33 13.97 -1.30 -18.97
CA GLU A 33 15.28 -0.89 -19.46
C GLU A 33 15.51 0.63 -19.36
N ALA A 34 14.44 1.42 -19.24
CA ALA A 34 14.51 2.88 -19.11
C ALA A 34 14.60 3.35 -17.64
N VAL A 35 14.51 2.42 -16.67
CA VAL A 35 14.68 2.75 -15.26
C VAL A 35 16.15 3.04 -14.98
N ALA A 36 16.44 4.27 -14.58
CA ALA A 36 17.81 4.69 -14.26
C ALA A 36 18.18 4.37 -12.81
N GLU A 37 17.19 4.45 -11.92
CA GLU A 37 17.40 4.18 -10.52
C GLU A 37 16.11 3.80 -9.79
N VAL A 38 16.27 2.97 -8.76
CA VAL A 38 15.23 2.60 -7.80
C VAL A 38 15.65 3.04 -6.40
N LEU A 39 14.75 3.75 -5.70
CA LEU A 39 14.81 3.92 -4.25
C LEU A 39 13.64 3.14 -3.63
N ASP A 40 13.92 2.27 -2.67
CA ASP A 40 12.89 1.57 -1.90
C ASP A 40 13.30 1.46 -0.43
N HIS A 41 12.30 1.33 0.44
CA HIS A 41 12.49 1.16 1.88
C HIS A 41 12.10 -0.22 2.39
N ARG A 42 11.87 -1.16 1.46
CA ARG A 42 11.47 -2.54 1.76
C ARG A 42 12.59 -3.53 1.42
N PRO A 43 12.66 -4.67 2.11
CA PRO A 43 13.61 -5.72 1.78
C PRO A 43 13.46 -6.17 0.33
N ILE A 44 14.58 -6.26 -0.39
CA ILE A 44 14.60 -6.81 -1.75
C ILE A 44 14.47 -8.34 -1.69
N GLU A 45 13.44 -8.89 -2.33
CA GLU A 45 13.42 -10.32 -2.64
C GLU A 45 14.44 -10.60 -3.77
N GLN A 46 15.60 -11.17 -3.40
CA GLN A 46 16.85 -11.34 -4.17
C GLN A 46 16.77 -12.03 -5.55
N LYS A 47 15.59 -12.31 -6.10
CA LYS A 47 15.51 -13.21 -7.27
C LYS A 47 15.98 -12.58 -8.57
N ARG A 48 15.85 -11.26 -8.77
CA ARG A 48 16.39 -10.51 -9.92
C ARG A 48 16.51 -9.03 -9.54
N CYS A 49 17.70 -8.46 -9.70
CA CYS A 49 17.90 -7.02 -9.60
C CYS A 49 17.77 -6.41 -11.01
N PRO A 50 17.09 -5.25 -11.17
CA PRO A 50 17.07 -4.53 -12.43
C PRO A 50 18.50 -4.10 -12.83
N PRO A 51 18.75 -3.82 -14.12
CA PRO A 51 20.08 -3.42 -14.62
C PRO A 51 20.51 -2.00 -14.20
N CYS A 52 19.83 -1.39 -13.22
CA CYS A 52 19.99 -0.02 -12.81
C CYS A 52 20.55 0.10 -11.38
N HIS A 53 20.86 1.32 -10.95
CA HIS A 53 21.22 1.56 -9.55
C HIS A 53 20.02 1.30 -8.65
N VAL A 54 20.19 0.52 -7.59
CA VAL A 54 19.13 0.22 -6.61
C VAL A 54 19.66 0.57 -5.23
N SER A 55 19.03 1.56 -4.59
CA SER A 55 19.31 1.93 -3.21
C SER A 55 18.15 1.50 -2.33
N VAL A 56 18.44 0.64 -1.36
CA VAL A 56 17.45 0.18 -0.39
C VAL A 56 17.94 0.37 1.02
N GLU A 57 17.13 1.06 1.81
CA GLU A 57 17.41 1.35 3.21
C GLU A 57 16.13 1.23 4.02
N LEU A 58 16.19 0.55 5.16
CA LEU A 58 15.03 0.40 6.04
C LEU A 58 14.74 1.72 6.77
N VAL A 59 13.74 2.45 6.27
CA VAL A 59 13.20 3.68 6.84
C VAL A 59 11.67 3.62 6.90
N GLY A 60 11.05 4.49 7.68
CA GLY A 60 9.59 4.53 7.86
C GLY A 60 8.85 4.92 6.58
N SER A 61 9.45 5.80 5.76
CA SER A 61 8.92 6.19 4.44
C SER A 61 10.00 6.18 3.36
N CYS A 62 9.69 5.64 2.18
CA CYS A 62 10.56 5.78 1.01
C CYS A 62 10.82 7.26 0.65
N THR A 63 9.86 8.14 0.97
CA THR A 63 9.96 9.59 0.74
C THR A 63 11.10 10.23 1.53
N THR A 64 11.54 9.61 2.64
CA THR A 64 12.75 10.02 3.35
C THR A 64 14.00 9.89 2.48
N LEU A 65 14.12 8.81 1.70
CA LEU A 65 15.24 8.59 0.79
C LEU A 65 15.18 9.53 -0.42
N VAL A 66 13.97 9.80 -0.92
CA VAL A 66 13.75 10.81 -1.97
C VAL A 66 14.17 12.19 -1.49
N THR A 67 13.74 12.58 -0.28
CA THR A 67 14.07 13.87 0.33
C THR A 67 15.57 14.02 0.52
N GLU A 68 16.24 12.98 1.02
CA GLU A 68 17.70 12.93 1.10
C GLU A 68 18.36 13.18 -0.24
N ARG A 69 17.93 12.47 -1.29
CA ARG A 69 18.54 12.59 -2.60
C ARG A 69 18.42 13.99 -3.17
N ILE A 70 17.25 14.61 -3.02
CA ILE A 70 17.02 15.97 -3.49
C ILE A 70 17.94 16.95 -2.75
N LEU A 71 17.99 16.88 -1.42
CA LEU A 71 18.81 17.78 -0.62
C LEU A 71 20.32 17.62 -0.86
N GLN A 72 20.78 16.43 -1.25
CA GLN A 72 22.19 16.17 -1.57
C GLN A 72 22.58 16.55 -3.00
N GLY A 73 21.64 16.47 -3.95
CA GLY A 73 21.91 16.61 -5.38
C GLY A 73 21.46 17.94 -5.98
N ALA A 74 20.21 18.32 -5.74
CA ALA A 74 19.56 19.46 -6.39
C ALA A 74 18.54 20.12 -5.44
N PRO A 75 18.96 20.66 -4.27
CA PRO A 75 18.06 21.26 -3.30
C PRO A 75 17.23 22.43 -3.87
N GLU A 76 17.72 23.10 -4.92
CA GLU A 76 17.05 24.21 -5.61
C GLU A 76 15.73 23.83 -6.29
N ILE A 77 15.46 22.53 -6.50
CA ILE A 77 14.16 22.08 -7.04
C ILE A 77 13.07 22.08 -5.97
N LEU A 78 13.44 22.17 -4.69
CA LEU A 78 12.46 22.24 -3.61
C LEU A 78 11.84 23.62 -3.57
N ASP A 79 10.53 23.63 -3.74
CA ASP A 79 9.66 24.73 -3.39
C ASP A 79 8.74 24.33 -2.23
N ARG A 80 7.91 25.27 -1.79
CA ARG A 80 6.96 25.04 -0.71
C ARG A 80 6.03 23.85 -0.99
N GLN A 81 5.59 23.68 -2.24
CA GLN A 81 4.60 22.66 -2.60
C GLN A 81 5.22 21.26 -2.56
N THR A 82 6.40 21.09 -3.17
CA THR A 82 7.15 19.84 -3.16
C THR A 82 7.61 19.49 -1.75
N ALA A 83 8.08 20.47 -0.95
CA ALA A 83 8.41 20.27 0.45
C ALA A 83 7.19 19.78 1.26
N ALA A 84 6.01 20.36 1.04
CA ALA A 84 4.77 19.93 1.71
C ALA A 84 4.37 18.50 1.33
N LEU A 85 4.54 18.10 0.07
CA LEU A 85 4.29 16.73 -0.38
C LEU A 85 5.25 15.73 0.27
N LEU A 86 6.54 16.06 0.33
CA LEU A 86 7.56 15.23 0.98
C LEU A 86 7.28 15.10 2.48
N HIS A 87 7.09 16.23 3.17
CA HIS A 87 6.81 16.31 4.60
C HIS A 87 5.56 15.54 4.98
N GLY A 88 4.42 15.84 4.36
CA GLY A 88 3.14 15.19 4.67
C GLY A 88 3.17 13.68 4.43
N THR A 89 3.87 13.22 3.39
CA THR A 89 4.00 11.78 3.12
C THR A 89 4.85 11.09 4.18
N ILE A 90 6.00 11.66 4.56
CA ILE A 90 6.84 11.09 5.63
C ILE A 90 6.07 11.06 6.95
N ILE A 91 5.37 12.15 7.30
CA ILE A 91 4.55 12.22 8.52
C ILE A 91 3.45 11.14 8.52
N LEU A 92 2.71 10.98 7.42
CA LEU A 92 1.65 9.96 7.32
C LEU A 92 2.21 8.53 7.39
N ASP A 93 3.27 8.25 6.65
CA ASP A 93 3.88 6.92 6.62
C ASP A 93 4.51 6.57 7.97
N CYS A 94 5.17 7.51 8.63
CA CYS A 94 5.82 7.30 9.91
C CYS A 94 4.87 7.43 11.10
N VAL A 95 3.55 7.51 10.88
CA VAL A 95 2.52 7.63 11.91
C VAL A 95 2.85 8.77 12.88
N ASN A 96 3.11 9.95 12.32
CA ASN A 96 3.49 11.16 13.05
C ASN A 96 4.71 11.00 13.97
N MET A 97 5.66 10.14 13.60
CA MET A 97 6.85 9.83 14.40
C MET A 97 6.52 9.23 15.78
N ASP A 98 5.36 8.57 15.92
CA ASP A 98 4.92 7.97 17.17
C ASP A 98 5.89 6.85 17.60
N LEU A 99 6.53 7.06 18.75
CA LEU A 99 7.49 6.14 19.35
C LEU A 99 6.86 4.82 19.80
N GLN A 100 5.57 4.82 20.15
CA GLN A 100 4.85 3.61 20.57
C GLN A 100 4.57 2.68 19.38
N ILE A 101 4.30 3.26 18.21
CA ILE A 101 4.10 2.50 16.97
C ILE A 101 5.45 2.03 16.40
N GLY A 102 6.52 2.80 16.61
CA GLY A 102 7.89 2.40 16.28
C GLY A 102 8.17 2.25 14.78
N LYS A 103 7.36 2.87 13.91
CA LYS A 103 7.53 2.81 12.46
C LYS A 103 8.58 3.80 11.94
N ALA A 104 8.76 4.92 12.62
CA ALA A 104 9.72 5.95 12.26
C ALA A 104 11.14 5.56 12.66
N THR A 105 12.11 5.90 11.82
CA THR A 105 13.55 5.83 12.13
C THR A 105 14.10 7.20 12.48
N LEU A 106 15.33 7.24 13.02
CA LEU A 106 16.03 8.50 13.26
C LEU A 106 16.20 9.31 11.96
N LYS A 107 16.41 8.64 10.83
CA LYS A 107 16.58 9.29 9.52
C LYS A 107 15.30 9.99 9.06
N ASP A 108 14.13 9.35 9.26
CA ASP A 108 12.84 9.98 8.96
C ASP A 108 12.66 11.27 9.75
N LYS A 109 12.96 11.23 11.06
CA LYS A 109 12.91 12.41 11.93
C LYS A 109 13.84 13.52 11.44
N THR A 110 15.10 13.17 11.15
CA THR A 110 16.10 14.14 10.67
C THR A 110 15.67 14.84 9.37
N TYR A 111 15.10 14.11 8.41
CA TYR A 111 14.69 14.72 7.14
C TYR A 111 13.40 15.54 7.24
N VAL A 112 12.48 15.18 8.13
CA VAL A 112 11.34 16.06 8.46
C VAL A 112 11.82 17.37 9.08
N GLU A 113 12.73 17.31 10.06
CA GLU A 113 13.28 18.52 10.71
C GLU A 113 14.04 19.42 9.72
N LYS A 114 14.74 18.83 8.74
CA LYS A 114 15.38 19.59 7.66
C LYS A 114 14.35 20.30 6.78
N LEU A 115 13.25 19.65 6.41
CA LEU A 115 12.20 20.27 5.61
C LEU A 115 11.54 21.43 6.36
N GLU A 116 11.27 21.26 7.65
CA GLU A 116 10.68 22.31 8.51
C GLU A 116 11.62 23.51 8.70
N ALA A 117 12.93 23.26 8.82
CA ALA A 117 13.91 24.33 8.92
C ALA A 117 14.04 25.14 7.62
N LEU A 118 13.94 24.49 6.46
CA LEU A 118 14.00 25.14 5.15
C LEU A 118 12.69 25.84 4.78
N PHE A 119 11.55 25.31 5.23
CA PHE A 119 10.21 25.79 4.93
C PHE A 119 9.40 25.93 6.24
N PRO A 120 9.65 27.01 7.01
CA PRO A 120 9.05 27.21 8.34
C PRO A 120 7.54 27.47 8.31
N ASP A 121 6.96 27.67 7.13
CA ASP A 121 5.53 27.87 6.90
C ASP A 121 4.80 26.59 6.43
N LEU A 122 5.46 25.43 6.55
CA LEU A 122 4.82 24.13 6.42
C LEU A 122 3.78 23.92 7.52
N PRO A 123 2.70 23.15 7.27
CA PRO A 123 1.71 22.84 8.28
C PRO A 123 2.31 22.09 9.48
N GLU A 124 1.75 22.33 10.66
CA GLU A 124 2.09 21.59 11.88
C GLU A 124 1.87 20.08 11.69
N ARG A 125 2.77 19.27 12.25
CA ARG A 125 2.80 17.81 12.04
C ARG A 125 1.48 17.13 12.41
N ASN A 126 0.86 17.53 13.52
CA ASN A 126 -0.41 16.96 13.98
C ASN A 126 -1.55 17.32 13.03
N ASP A 127 -1.63 18.57 12.59
CA ASP A 127 -2.71 19.03 11.72
C ASP A 127 -2.67 18.33 10.35
N ILE A 128 -1.46 18.19 9.78
CA ILE A 128 -1.29 17.46 8.52
C ILE A 128 -1.54 15.96 8.71
N PHE A 129 -1.06 15.36 9.80
CA PHE A 129 -1.29 13.95 10.09
C PHE A 129 -2.78 13.64 10.20
N ASP A 130 -3.51 14.39 11.04
CA ASP A 130 -4.93 14.18 11.28
C ASP A 130 -5.74 14.37 9.99
N SER A 131 -5.42 15.40 9.20
CA SER A 131 -6.07 15.67 7.92
C SER A 131 -5.84 14.55 6.91
N LEU A 132 -4.59 14.10 6.75
CA LEU A 132 -4.24 13.02 5.83
C LEU A 132 -4.79 11.67 6.29
N GLN A 133 -4.75 11.39 7.59
CA GLN A 133 -5.28 10.17 8.19
C GLN A 133 -6.80 10.10 8.00
N LYS A 134 -7.51 11.21 8.25
CA LYS A 134 -8.95 11.31 7.99
C LYS A 134 -9.27 11.07 6.51
N ALA A 135 -8.55 11.74 5.60
CA ALA A 135 -8.75 11.57 4.16
C ALA A 135 -8.43 10.14 3.69
N LYS A 136 -7.40 9.50 4.26
CA LYS A 136 -7.00 8.12 3.94
C LYS A 136 -8.10 7.11 4.28
N PHE A 137 -8.82 7.35 5.37
CA PHE A 137 -9.89 6.48 5.89
C PHE A 137 -11.28 6.84 5.37
N ASP A 138 -11.47 8.02 4.76
CA ASP A 138 -12.74 8.36 4.12
C ASP A 138 -12.91 7.57 2.81
N VAL A 139 -13.74 6.53 2.89
CA VAL A 139 -14.12 5.68 1.76
C VAL A 139 -15.62 5.75 1.47
N SER A 140 -16.32 6.73 2.05
CA SER A 140 -17.78 6.86 1.97
C SER A 140 -18.29 7.07 0.54
N GLY A 141 -17.51 7.76 -0.29
CA GLY A 141 -17.82 8.00 -1.70
C GLY A 141 -17.42 6.88 -2.67
N LEU A 142 -16.82 5.78 -2.19
CA LEU A 142 -16.27 4.74 -3.05
C LEU A 142 -17.26 3.59 -3.29
N THR A 143 -17.31 3.11 -4.53
CA THR A 143 -17.93 1.81 -4.87
C THR A 143 -17.10 0.67 -4.26
N THR A 144 -17.68 -0.55 -4.21
CA THR A 144 -16.96 -1.72 -3.69
C THR A 144 -15.71 -2.01 -4.52
N GLU A 145 -15.79 -1.89 -5.84
CA GLU A 145 -14.65 -2.07 -6.75
C GLU A 145 -13.53 -1.04 -6.47
N GLN A 146 -13.90 0.23 -6.32
CA GLN A 146 -12.93 1.31 -6.07
C GLN A 146 -12.24 1.12 -4.72
N MET A 147 -12.99 0.71 -3.70
CA MET A 147 -12.46 0.40 -2.37
C MET A 147 -11.47 -0.76 -2.42
N LEU A 148 -11.78 -1.82 -3.18
CA LEU A 148 -10.87 -2.96 -3.36
C LEU A 148 -9.59 -2.57 -4.10
N ARG A 149 -9.64 -1.63 -5.05
CA ARG A 149 -8.47 -1.20 -5.81
C ARG A 149 -7.60 -0.16 -5.13
N LYS A 150 -8.17 0.64 -4.22
CA LYS A 150 -7.51 1.78 -3.57
C LYS A 150 -6.13 1.45 -3.00
N ASP A 151 -6.01 0.30 -2.34
CA ASP A 151 -4.76 -0.19 -1.77
C ASP A 151 -4.71 -1.72 -1.95
N GLN A 152 -4.30 -2.12 -3.15
CA GLN A 152 -4.39 -3.50 -3.62
C GLN A 152 -3.02 -4.02 -4.04
N LYS A 153 -2.70 -5.24 -3.59
CA LYS A 153 -1.51 -5.97 -4.01
C LYS A 153 -1.91 -7.26 -4.69
N THR A 154 -1.12 -7.68 -5.67
CA THR A 154 -1.33 -8.95 -6.38
C THR A 154 -0.16 -9.88 -6.15
N ILE A 155 -0.45 -11.09 -5.70
CA ILE A 155 0.51 -12.18 -5.55
C ILE A 155 0.17 -13.23 -6.60
N PHE A 156 1.17 -13.69 -7.34
CA PHE A 156 1.02 -14.82 -8.25
C PHE A 156 2.00 -15.91 -7.86
N LYS A 157 1.50 -17.08 -7.48
CA LYS A 157 2.33 -18.20 -7.03
C LYS A 157 1.68 -19.51 -7.43
N GLN A 158 2.46 -20.40 -8.05
CA GLN A 158 2.01 -21.76 -8.44
C GLN A 158 0.72 -21.76 -9.28
N GLY A 159 0.57 -20.80 -10.19
CA GLY A 159 -0.61 -20.69 -11.04
C GLY A 159 -1.83 -20.02 -10.39
N ILE A 160 -1.76 -19.66 -9.10
CA ILE A 160 -2.84 -18.99 -8.38
C ILE A 160 -2.55 -17.50 -8.28
N ARG A 161 -3.51 -16.66 -8.68
CA ARG A 161 -3.48 -15.21 -8.54
C ARG A 161 -4.34 -14.76 -7.36
N VAL A 162 -3.71 -14.16 -6.36
CA VAL A 162 -4.35 -13.67 -5.14
C VAL A 162 -4.28 -12.15 -5.13
N ALA A 163 -5.44 -11.50 -5.02
CA ALA A 163 -5.52 -10.08 -4.66
C ALA A 163 -5.58 -9.94 -3.14
N VAL A 164 -4.83 -9.00 -2.59
CA VAL A 164 -4.90 -8.60 -1.18
C VAL A 164 -5.23 -7.11 -1.18
N SER A 165 -6.43 -6.77 -0.72
CA SER A 165 -6.95 -5.40 -0.72
C SER A 165 -7.09 -4.90 0.71
N ALA A 166 -6.46 -3.76 1.04
CA ALA A 166 -6.68 -3.08 2.30
C ALA A 166 -7.94 -2.21 2.21
N ILE A 167 -8.84 -2.38 3.16
CA ILE A 167 -10.17 -1.77 3.18
C ILE A 167 -10.29 -0.91 4.43
N TYR A 168 -10.48 0.39 4.25
CA TYR A 168 -10.45 1.38 5.33
C TYR A 168 -11.84 1.57 5.97
N MET A 169 -12.43 0.49 6.46
CA MET A 169 -13.68 0.46 7.22
C MET A 169 -13.73 -0.80 8.08
N ASP A 170 -14.70 -0.94 8.98
CA ASP A 170 -14.87 -2.16 9.76
C ASP A 170 -15.39 -3.33 8.90
N LEU A 171 -15.11 -4.57 9.32
CA LEU A 171 -15.52 -5.74 8.55
C LEU A 171 -17.04 -5.91 8.47
N GLU A 172 -17.77 -5.59 9.53
CA GLU A 172 -19.22 -5.78 9.56
C GLU A 172 -19.90 -4.86 8.55
N ALA A 173 -19.58 -3.58 8.55
CA ALA A 173 -20.07 -2.62 7.57
C ALA A 173 -19.61 -2.98 6.15
N PHE A 174 -18.40 -3.51 5.96
CA PHE A 174 -17.97 -3.99 4.64
C PHE A 174 -18.86 -5.15 4.17
N LEU A 175 -19.18 -6.10 5.06
CA LEU A 175 -20.05 -7.25 4.77
C LEU A 175 -21.51 -6.84 4.48
N GLN A 176 -21.96 -5.72 5.04
CA GLN A 176 -23.32 -5.19 4.83
C GLN A 176 -23.46 -4.32 3.57
N ARG A 177 -22.38 -4.12 2.79
CA ARG A 177 -22.46 -3.34 1.55
C ARG A 177 -23.46 -3.97 0.56
N PRO A 178 -24.26 -3.16 -0.15
CA PRO A 178 -25.22 -3.67 -1.11
C PRO A 178 -24.50 -4.42 -2.23
N SER A 179 -25.09 -5.53 -2.67
CA SER A 179 -24.57 -6.34 -3.79
C SER A 179 -23.14 -6.88 -3.61
N LEU A 180 -22.61 -6.89 -2.38
CA LEU A 180 -21.20 -7.22 -2.11
C LEU A 180 -20.73 -8.49 -2.85
N ILE A 181 -21.44 -9.61 -2.71
CA ILE A 181 -21.03 -10.88 -3.34
C ILE A 181 -20.99 -10.79 -4.88
N ALA A 182 -21.90 -10.03 -5.49
CA ALA A 182 -21.90 -9.80 -6.93
C ALA A 182 -20.70 -8.93 -7.33
N ASP A 183 -20.41 -7.88 -6.57
CA ASP A 183 -19.26 -7.00 -6.79
C ASP A 183 -17.93 -7.76 -6.65
N LEU A 184 -17.77 -8.57 -5.59
CA LEU A 184 -16.57 -9.40 -5.39
C LEU A 184 -16.37 -10.38 -6.55
N ARG A 185 -17.47 -10.98 -7.04
CA ARG A 185 -17.43 -11.86 -8.21
C ARG A 185 -16.98 -11.11 -9.45
N ALA A 186 -17.62 -9.99 -9.75
CA ALA A 186 -17.32 -9.17 -10.93
C ALA A 186 -15.88 -8.67 -10.90
N PHE A 187 -15.40 -8.23 -9.72
CA PHE A 187 -14.02 -7.81 -9.51
C PHE A 187 -13.02 -8.94 -9.81
N CYS A 188 -13.21 -10.12 -9.22
CA CYS A 188 -12.35 -11.27 -9.46
C CYS A 188 -12.36 -11.71 -10.93
N GLN A 189 -13.52 -11.70 -11.59
CA GLN A 189 -13.65 -12.06 -13.02
C GLN A 189 -12.92 -11.05 -13.91
N THR A 190 -13.13 -9.76 -13.68
CA THR A 190 -12.54 -8.66 -14.47
C THR A 190 -11.01 -8.65 -14.39
N HIS A 191 -10.45 -8.88 -13.20
CA HIS A 191 -9.01 -8.83 -12.97
C HIS A 191 -8.32 -10.21 -12.94
N ILE A 192 -9.09 -11.28 -13.18
CA ILE A 192 -8.62 -12.67 -13.26
C ILE A 192 -7.94 -13.08 -11.95
N TYR A 193 -8.61 -12.83 -10.82
CA TYR A 193 -8.17 -13.25 -9.49
C TYR A 193 -8.85 -14.55 -9.07
N ASP A 194 -8.06 -15.53 -8.62
CA ASP A 194 -8.54 -16.81 -8.10
C ASP A 194 -9.00 -16.72 -6.64
N VAL A 195 -8.40 -15.78 -5.90
CA VAL A 195 -8.68 -15.51 -4.49
C VAL A 195 -8.57 -14.01 -4.25
N LEU A 196 -9.50 -13.47 -3.47
CA LEU A 196 -9.45 -12.11 -2.94
C LEU A 196 -9.40 -12.18 -1.41
N VAL A 197 -8.36 -11.58 -0.84
CA VAL A 197 -8.22 -11.31 0.60
C VAL A 197 -8.58 -9.85 0.84
N ALA A 198 -9.67 -9.61 1.55
CA ALA A 198 -10.07 -8.30 2.04
C ALA A 198 -9.53 -8.14 3.47
N MET A 199 -8.53 -7.26 3.64
CA MET A 199 -7.99 -6.90 4.94
C MET A 199 -8.60 -5.56 5.37
N THR A 200 -9.55 -5.61 6.29
CA THR A 200 -10.18 -4.40 6.80
C THR A 200 -9.32 -3.78 7.89
N ILE A 201 -9.30 -2.45 7.97
CA ILE A 201 -8.59 -1.66 8.97
C ILE A 201 -9.51 -0.56 9.45
N PHE A 202 -9.71 -0.48 10.76
CA PHE A 202 -10.44 0.60 11.43
C PHE A 202 -9.77 0.91 12.78
N PHE A 203 -10.20 1.99 13.43
CA PHE A 203 -9.73 2.35 14.78
C PHE A 203 -10.80 2.03 15.81
N ASN A 204 -10.39 1.37 16.91
CA ASN A 204 -11.31 1.08 18.02
C ASN A 204 -11.57 2.33 18.88
N THR A 205 -12.32 2.16 19.97
CA THR A 205 -12.64 3.23 20.93
C THR A 205 -11.42 3.84 21.64
N HIS A 206 -10.28 3.14 21.62
CA HIS A 206 -9.00 3.60 22.17
C HIS A 206 -8.08 4.20 21.10
N ASN A 207 -8.59 4.41 19.88
CA ASN A 207 -7.82 4.87 18.72
C ASN A 207 -6.67 3.93 18.35
N GLU A 208 -6.83 2.62 18.61
CA GLU A 208 -5.89 1.60 18.21
C GLU A 208 -6.33 0.97 16.87
N PRO A 209 -5.40 0.70 15.95
CA PRO A 209 -5.72 0.11 14.67
C PRO A 209 -6.07 -1.38 14.81
N VAL A 210 -7.31 -1.74 14.46
CA VAL A 210 -7.79 -3.12 14.42
C VAL A 210 -7.79 -3.61 12.98
N ARG A 211 -7.26 -4.82 12.76
CA ARG A 211 -7.26 -5.48 11.45
C ARG A 211 -8.08 -6.75 11.47
N GLN A 212 -8.92 -6.93 10.46
CA GLN A 212 -9.69 -8.16 10.28
C GLN A 212 -9.54 -8.66 8.84
N LEU A 213 -9.84 -9.94 8.62
CA LEU A 213 -9.67 -10.58 7.33
C LEU A 213 -10.97 -11.27 6.88
N ALA A 214 -11.32 -11.05 5.62
CA ALA A 214 -12.28 -11.84 4.89
C ALA A 214 -11.63 -12.40 3.63
N ILE A 215 -12.02 -13.61 3.25
CA ILE A 215 -11.56 -14.22 2.00
C ILE A 215 -12.75 -14.57 1.14
N TYR A 216 -12.68 -14.13 -0.11
CA TYR A 216 -13.58 -14.51 -1.18
C TYR A 216 -12.83 -15.37 -2.20
N CYS A 217 -13.38 -16.54 -2.50
CA CYS A 217 -12.81 -17.47 -3.48
C CYS A 217 -13.92 -18.04 -4.38
N PRO A 218 -13.98 -17.63 -5.66
CA PRO A 218 -15.02 -18.11 -6.58
C PRO A 218 -14.89 -19.62 -6.83
N HIS A 219 -13.67 -20.15 -6.92
CA HIS A 219 -13.38 -21.54 -7.26
C HIS A 219 -13.57 -22.50 -6.07
N ALA A 220 -14.57 -23.38 -6.15
CA ALA A 220 -14.89 -24.33 -5.08
C ALA A 220 -13.72 -25.24 -4.67
N ALA A 221 -12.92 -25.69 -5.65
CA ALA A 221 -11.75 -26.54 -5.38
C ALA A 221 -10.68 -25.85 -4.51
N LEU A 222 -10.51 -24.53 -4.65
CA LEU A 222 -9.53 -23.76 -3.88
C LEU A 222 -10.04 -23.38 -2.49
N ARG A 223 -11.37 -23.33 -2.27
CA ARG A 223 -11.97 -22.98 -0.96
C ARG A 223 -11.52 -23.92 0.14
N MET A 224 -11.41 -25.23 -0.13
CA MET A 224 -10.98 -26.21 0.88
C MET A 224 -9.54 -25.97 1.32
N THR A 225 -8.64 -25.67 0.38
CA THR A 225 -7.23 -25.39 0.69
C THR A 225 -7.05 -24.11 1.50
N VAL A 226 -7.87 -23.09 1.23
CA VAL A 226 -7.82 -21.79 1.92
C VAL A 226 -8.44 -21.85 3.32
N SER A 227 -9.52 -22.63 3.51
CA SER A 227 -10.23 -22.75 4.79
C SER A 227 -9.49 -23.57 5.86
N LEU A 228 -8.54 -24.42 5.46
CA LEU A 228 -7.87 -25.39 6.34
C LEU A 228 -6.64 -24.84 7.09
N ARG A 229 -6.31 -23.54 7.00
CA ARG A 229 -5.18 -22.94 7.73
C ARG A 229 -5.65 -22.20 8.99
N PRO A 230 -5.44 -22.73 10.23
CA PRO A 230 -6.24 -22.36 11.41
C PRO A 230 -5.85 -21.06 12.15
N ARG A 231 -5.05 -20.15 11.58
CA ARG A 231 -4.45 -19.04 12.36
C ARG A 231 -5.02 -17.64 12.13
N PHE A 232 -6.11 -17.52 11.37
CA PHE A 232 -6.82 -16.26 11.23
C PHE A 232 -8.30 -16.53 11.43
N THR A 233 -8.97 -15.75 12.27
CA THR A 233 -10.43 -15.77 12.42
C THR A 233 -11.03 -15.41 11.06
N LEU A 234 -11.36 -16.44 10.29
CA LEU A 234 -11.69 -16.37 8.88
C LEU A 234 -13.21 -16.41 8.76
N ARG A 235 -13.85 -15.25 8.59
CA ARG A 235 -15.23 -15.22 8.08
C ARG A 235 -15.18 -15.48 6.59
N ALA A 236 -15.35 -16.74 6.19
CA ALA A 236 -15.53 -17.11 4.80
C ALA A 236 -16.88 -16.56 4.30
N LEU A 237 -16.85 -15.74 3.25
CA LEU A 237 -18.05 -15.32 2.55
C LEU A 237 -18.54 -16.48 1.68
N GLN A 238 -19.44 -17.31 2.21
CA GLN A 238 -20.09 -18.36 1.43
C GLN A 238 -21.26 -17.77 0.64
N SER A 239 -21.33 -18.06 -0.67
CA SER A 239 -22.54 -17.79 -1.46
C SER A 239 -23.67 -18.71 -0.98
N SER A 240 -24.82 -18.14 -0.67
CA SER A 240 -26.04 -18.83 -0.26
C SER A 240 -26.59 -19.77 -1.36
N ALA A 241 -26.04 -20.98 -1.39
CA ALA A 241 -26.64 -22.20 -1.94
C ALA A 241 -25.92 -23.43 -1.35
N CYS A 242 -25.87 -23.52 -0.02
CA CYS A 242 -25.72 -24.79 0.72
C CYS A 242 -25.78 -24.50 2.23
N THR A 243 -26.69 -25.19 2.91
CA THR A 243 -26.96 -25.13 4.35
C THR A 243 -26.02 -26.07 5.12
N CYS A 244 -25.72 -25.72 6.38
CA CYS A 244 -24.91 -26.40 7.44
C CYS A 244 -23.46 -25.86 7.60
N CYS A 245 -22.94 -25.48 8.77
CA CYS A 245 -23.43 -25.27 10.15
C CYS A 245 -22.32 -24.44 10.92
N PRO A 246 -22.51 -24.05 12.19
CA PRO A 246 -21.94 -22.83 12.78
C PRO A 246 -20.54 -23.01 13.39
N LEU A 247 -19.80 -21.91 13.56
CA LEU A 247 -18.82 -21.78 14.64
C LEU A 247 -18.97 -20.39 15.30
N LEU A 248 -19.66 -20.39 16.44
CA LEU A 248 -19.49 -19.37 17.48
C LEU A 248 -18.08 -19.51 18.05
N GLY A 249 -17.42 -18.38 18.25
CA GLY A 249 -16.17 -18.28 19.00
C GLY A 249 -16.03 -16.88 19.57
N SER A 250 -16.62 -16.66 20.75
CA SER A 250 -16.36 -15.51 21.61
C SER A 250 -15.17 -15.85 22.51
N HIS A 251 -14.03 -15.20 22.33
CA HIS A 251 -13.00 -15.16 23.38
C HIS A 251 -12.31 -13.80 23.42
N SER A 252 -12.56 -13.11 24.53
CA SER A 252 -11.72 -12.09 25.13
C SER A 252 -10.42 -12.73 25.64
N TYR A 253 -9.28 -12.08 25.42
CA TYR A 253 -8.05 -12.39 26.13
C TYR A 253 -7.65 -11.20 27.00
N THR A 254 -7.73 -11.41 28.32
CA THR A 254 -6.96 -10.71 29.33
C THR A 254 -5.50 -11.19 29.24
N GLU A 255 -4.57 -10.24 29.28
CA GLU A 255 -3.14 -10.49 29.51
C GLU A 255 -2.88 -11.12 30.90
N VAL A 256 -1.68 -11.72 31.03
CA VAL A 256 -0.69 -11.61 32.13
C VAL A 256 0.09 -12.93 32.23
N PRO A 257 1.41 -12.95 32.48
CA PRO A 257 2.49 -12.00 32.14
C PRO A 257 3.43 -12.52 31.03
#